data_AF-A0A9P4NZI5-F1
#
_entry.id   AF-A0A9P4NZI5-F1
#
_cell.length_a   1.000
_cell.length_b   1.000
_cell.length_c   1.000
_cell.angle_alpha   90.00
_cell.angle_beta   90.00
_cell.angle_gamma   90.00
#
_symmetry.space_group_name_H-M   'P 1'
#
loop_
_entity.id
_entity.type
_entity.pdbx_description
1 polymer ?
#
loop_
_entity_poly.entity_id
_entity_poly.type
_entity_poly.pdbx_seq_one_letter_code
_entity_poly.pdbx_strand_id
1 'polypeptide(L)'
;EPELHDEELPSYDEVNLPGYRERHEHTPVVSYCIYQIARRFQTITPSAIDTLHRPRYRVSARRSSLFSKKADFILTRVPAGRATALGECKETNVATMSFDKHGKLPWMPRATISHITSEKSYPMASPNFHDWKFMIDTEPFVWTITDRPASLILVERLSESIVARFSYSTVGTCATRGAEIGRLDIYGGSRSEDQDFIELVLASCQIAIDHYKSTGRHY
;
A
#
# COMPACT_ATOMS: atom_id res chain seq x y z
N GLU A 1 -57.38 -7.48 46.20
CA GLU A 1 -56.20 -7.16 45.38
C GLU A 1 -55.22 -8.32 45.48
N PRO A 2 -54.64 -8.81 44.38
CA PRO A 2 -53.70 -9.92 44.41
C PRO A 2 -52.27 -9.43 44.70
N GLU A 3 -51.56 -10.15 45.57
CA GLU A 3 -50.13 -9.94 45.80
C GLU A 3 -49.34 -10.52 44.63
N LEU A 4 -48.59 -9.66 43.93
CA LEU A 4 -47.65 -10.05 42.89
C LEU A 4 -46.41 -10.66 43.56
N HIS A 5 -46.23 -11.96 43.40
CA HIS A 5 -44.96 -12.61 43.69
C HIS A 5 -43.96 -12.21 42.60
N ASP A 6 -42.96 -11.41 42.98
CA ASP A 6 -41.78 -11.17 42.15
C ASP A 6 -40.99 -12.48 42.05
N GLU A 7 -41.12 -13.18 40.92
CA GLU A 7 -40.26 -14.32 40.58
C GLU A 7 -38.83 -13.82 40.35
N GLU A 8 -37.97 -14.03 41.33
CA GLU A 8 -36.55 -13.73 41.26
C GLU A 8 -35.91 -14.59 40.15
N LEU A 9 -35.46 -13.96 39.07
CA LEU A 9 -34.82 -14.65 37.95
C LEU A 9 -33.54 -15.35 38.42
N PRO A 10 -33.26 -16.58 37.95
CA PRO A 10 -32.05 -17.30 38.33
C PRO A 10 -30.81 -16.48 37.93
N SER A 11 -29.90 -16.29 38.89
CA SER A 11 -28.62 -15.62 38.66
C SER A 11 -27.86 -16.39 37.57
N TYR A 12 -27.76 -15.80 36.38
CA TYR A 12 -26.84 -16.29 35.37
C TYR A 12 -25.43 -16.16 35.94
N ASP A 13 -24.80 -17.28 36.26
CA ASP A 13 -23.35 -17.32 36.43
C ASP A 13 -22.72 -16.68 35.20
N GLU A 14 -21.80 -15.74 35.39
CA GLU A 14 -21.07 -15.09 34.29
C GLU A 14 -20.45 -16.19 33.42
N VAL A 15 -21.12 -16.48 32.30
CA VAL A 15 -20.64 -17.43 31.32
C VAL A 15 -19.28 -16.90 30.89
N ASN A 16 -18.23 -17.62 31.27
CA ASN A 16 -16.86 -17.36 30.85
C ASN A 16 -16.81 -17.71 29.36
N LEU A 17 -17.36 -16.81 28.53
CA LEU A 17 -17.43 -16.95 27.10
C LEU A 17 -15.98 -17.09 26.61
N PRO A 18 -15.66 -18.09 25.79
CA PRO A 18 -14.33 -18.18 25.21
C PRO A 18 -14.07 -16.85 24.51
N GLY A 19 -13.07 -16.11 24.98
CA GLY A 19 -12.72 -14.81 24.42
C GLY A 19 -12.49 -15.00 22.93
N TYR A 20 -13.46 -14.55 22.11
CA TYR A 20 -13.25 -14.47 20.68
C TYR A 20 -12.08 -13.53 20.51
N ARG A 21 -10.92 -14.10 20.15
CA ARG A 21 -9.76 -13.32 19.74
C ARG A 21 -10.26 -12.57 18.51
N GLU A 22 -10.64 -11.30 18.67
CA GLU A 22 -11.00 -10.44 17.56
C GLU A 22 -9.85 -10.52 16.58
N ARG A 23 -10.06 -11.24 15.47
CA ARG A 23 -9.14 -11.22 14.36
C ARG A 23 -9.18 -9.80 13.85
N HIS A 24 -8.21 -8.98 14.25
CA HIS A 24 -7.94 -7.66 13.67
C HIS A 24 -7.58 -7.73 12.16
N GLU A 25 -7.92 -8.84 11.48
CA GLU A 25 -7.66 -9.12 10.06
C GLU A 25 -8.34 -8.10 9.13
N HIS A 26 -9.32 -7.32 9.62
CA HIS A 26 -10.05 -6.33 8.81
C HIS A 26 -9.74 -4.88 9.17
N THR A 27 -8.97 -4.62 10.23
CA THR A 27 -8.62 -3.26 10.63
C THR A 27 -7.24 -2.92 10.06
N PRO A 28 -7.10 -1.87 9.24
CA PRO A 28 -5.79 -1.48 8.74
C PRO A 28 -4.92 -0.97 9.89
N VAL A 29 -3.65 -1.38 9.89
CA VAL A 29 -2.61 -0.89 10.81
C VAL A 29 -2.17 0.50 10.41
N VAL A 30 -2.11 0.78 9.11
CA VAL A 30 -1.80 2.10 8.58
C VAL A 30 -2.56 2.37 7.29
N SER A 31 -3.03 3.61 7.15
CA SER A 31 -3.76 4.06 5.98
C SER A 31 -3.13 5.33 5.41
N TYR A 32 -2.88 5.35 4.11
CA TYR A 32 -2.32 6.47 3.38
C TYR A 32 -3.26 6.97 2.28
N CYS A 33 -3.50 8.27 2.20
CA CYS A 33 -4.11 8.90 1.03
C CYS A 33 -3.02 9.31 0.03
N ILE A 34 -3.26 9.02 -1.25
CA ILE A 34 -2.34 9.34 -2.36
C ILE A 34 -2.95 10.47 -3.19
N TYR A 35 -2.20 11.53 -3.39
CA TYR A 35 -2.62 12.73 -4.12
C TYR A 35 -1.75 12.99 -5.35
N GLN A 36 -2.38 13.30 -6.48
CA GLN A 36 -1.68 13.69 -7.72
C GLN A 36 -1.46 15.20 -7.77
N ILE A 37 -0.33 15.69 -7.25
CA ILE A 37 -0.02 17.13 -7.22
C ILE A 37 0.22 17.69 -8.63
N ALA A 38 1.06 17.00 -9.40
CA ALA A 38 1.37 17.32 -10.79
C ALA A 38 1.64 16.03 -11.55
N ARG A 39 1.67 16.04 -12.89
CA ARG A 39 1.81 14.82 -13.73
C ARG A 39 2.94 13.85 -13.30
N ARG A 40 3.96 14.34 -12.60
CA ARG A 40 5.15 13.57 -12.17
C ARG A 40 5.36 13.52 -10.68
N PHE A 41 4.49 14.14 -9.92
CA PHE A 41 4.65 14.29 -8.48
C PHE A 41 3.38 13.85 -7.80
N GLN A 42 3.53 12.86 -6.93
CA GLN A 42 2.49 12.41 -6.04
C GLN A 42 2.95 12.58 -4.61
N THR A 43 2.01 12.88 -3.72
CA THR A 43 2.24 12.96 -2.28
C THR A 43 1.38 11.91 -1.61
N ILE A 44 1.97 11.21 -0.64
CA ILE A 44 1.36 10.13 0.12
C ILE A 44 1.38 10.58 1.57
N THR A 45 0.19 10.68 2.18
CA THR A 45 0.03 11.23 3.53
C THR A 45 -0.75 10.25 4.39
N PRO A 46 -0.33 10.01 5.65
CA PRO A 46 -1.15 9.25 6.59
C PRO A 46 -2.55 9.85 6.68
N SER A 47 -3.57 9.01 6.65
CA SER A 47 -4.97 9.42 6.57
C SER A 47 -5.73 9.28 7.89
N ALA A 48 -5.23 8.45 8.80
CA ALA A 48 -5.86 8.20 10.09
C ALA A 48 -5.11 8.94 11.21
N ILE A 49 -5.85 9.41 12.22
CA ILE A 49 -5.33 10.27 13.30
C ILE A 49 -4.23 9.56 14.09
N ASP A 50 -4.44 8.28 14.37
CA ASP A 50 -3.51 7.38 15.04
C ASP A 50 -2.17 7.23 14.30
N THR A 51 -2.16 7.38 12.98
CA THR A 51 -1.00 7.17 12.11
C THR A 51 -0.33 8.48 11.66
N LEU A 52 -0.79 9.65 12.15
CA LEU A 52 -0.20 10.96 11.79
C LEU A 52 1.28 11.11 12.20
N HIS A 53 1.75 10.30 13.14
CA HIS A 53 3.16 10.25 13.54
C HIS A 53 4.05 9.55 12.50
N ARG A 54 3.46 8.75 11.60
CA ARG A 54 4.18 8.07 10.51
C ARG A 54 4.65 9.08 9.46
N PRO A 55 5.75 8.79 8.75
CA PRO A 55 6.26 9.70 7.74
C PRO A 55 5.29 9.85 6.55
N ARG A 56 5.42 10.98 5.88
CA ARG A 56 4.82 11.21 4.56
C ARG A 56 5.78 10.74 3.49
N TYR A 57 5.28 10.52 2.29
CA TYR A 57 6.12 10.17 1.16
C TYR A 57 5.83 11.00 -0.06
N ARG A 58 6.81 11.07 -0.95
CA ARG A 58 6.68 11.65 -2.27
C ARG A 58 7.14 10.64 -3.29
N VAL A 59 6.34 10.45 -4.33
CA VAL A 59 6.74 9.71 -5.53
C VAL A 59 7.04 10.72 -6.63
N SER A 60 8.24 10.64 -7.17
CA SER A 60 8.71 11.50 -8.27
C SER A 60 9.00 10.66 -9.51
N ALA A 61 8.24 10.87 -10.58
CA ALA A 61 8.44 10.25 -11.88
C ALA A 61 9.48 11.03 -12.70
N ARG A 62 10.46 10.33 -13.28
CA ARG A 62 11.50 10.96 -14.13
C ARG A 62 11.15 10.89 -15.61
N ARG A 63 11.73 11.78 -16.42
CA ARG A 63 11.75 11.59 -17.88
C ARG A 63 12.73 10.46 -18.17
N SER A 64 12.23 9.28 -18.49
CA SER A 64 13.05 8.29 -19.17
C SER A 64 13.36 8.83 -20.58
N SER A 65 14.60 9.28 -20.81
CA SER A 65 15.12 9.35 -22.17
C SER A 65 15.22 7.92 -22.71
N LEU A 66 15.03 7.71 -24.02
CA LEU A 66 15.00 6.38 -24.67
C LEU A 66 16.25 5.52 -24.39
N PHE A 67 17.33 6.11 -23.87
CA PHE A 67 18.60 5.46 -23.52
C PHE A 67 18.98 5.55 -22.04
N SER A 68 18.10 6.04 -21.17
CA SER A 68 18.43 6.22 -19.75
C SER A 68 18.21 4.95 -18.94
N LYS A 69 19.25 4.43 -18.30
CA LYS A 69 19.19 3.36 -17.28
C LYS A 69 18.74 3.89 -15.89
N LYS A 70 18.17 5.09 -15.83
CA LYS A 70 17.78 5.73 -14.56
C LYS A 70 16.41 5.22 -14.15
N ALA A 71 16.20 5.11 -12.84
CA ALA A 71 14.91 4.71 -12.28
C ALA A 71 13.77 5.61 -12.76
N ASP A 72 12.64 4.98 -13.07
CA ASP A 72 11.43 5.63 -13.56
C ASP A 72 10.75 6.42 -12.44
N PHE A 73 10.75 5.87 -11.23
CA PHE A 73 10.22 6.53 -10.04
C PHE A 73 11.21 6.48 -8.88
N ILE A 74 11.12 7.50 -8.02
CA ILE A 74 11.82 7.56 -6.74
C ILE A 74 10.79 7.80 -5.65
N LEU A 75 10.85 6.95 -4.62
CA LEU A 75 10.12 7.13 -3.38
C LEU A 75 11.03 7.87 -2.39
N THR A 76 10.56 9.01 -1.92
CA THR A 76 11.26 9.86 -0.96
C THR A 76 10.45 9.94 0.31
N ARG A 77 11.07 9.58 1.43
CA ARG A 77 10.51 9.73 2.78
C ARG A 77 10.64 11.19 3.21
N VAL A 78 9.52 11.76 3.59
CA VAL A 78 9.40 13.11 4.15
C VAL A 78 9.01 12.94 5.62
N PRO A 79 9.91 13.24 6.57
CA PRO A 79 9.64 13.04 7.98
C PRO A 79 8.39 13.80 8.46
N ALA A 80 7.72 13.26 9.47
CA ALA A 80 6.56 13.88 10.11
C ALA A 80 6.97 14.71 11.33
N GLY A 81 6.12 15.66 11.74
CA GLY A 81 6.27 16.40 13.01
C GLY A 81 7.14 17.68 12.95
N ARG A 82 7.37 18.27 14.14
CA ARG A 82 8.04 19.58 14.35
C ARG A 82 9.44 19.68 13.74
N ALA A 83 10.12 18.56 13.52
CA ALA A 83 11.44 18.53 12.88
C ALA A 83 11.42 19.02 11.42
N THR A 84 10.27 18.95 10.73
CA THR A 84 10.11 19.61 9.42
C THR A 84 9.93 21.12 9.52
N ALA A 85 9.35 21.63 10.61
CA ALA A 85 9.16 23.06 10.83
C ALA A 85 10.48 23.79 11.19
N LEU A 86 11.44 23.07 11.75
CA LEU A 86 12.77 23.58 12.10
C LEU A 86 13.78 23.50 10.93
N GLY A 87 13.40 22.93 9.78
CA GLY A 87 14.26 22.86 8.59
C GLY A 87 15.46 21.89 8.71
N GLU A 88 15.56 21.15 9.80
CA GLU A 88 16.69 20.24 10.09
C GLU A 88 16.55 18.85 9.45
N CYS A 89 15.34 18.51 9.00
CA CYS A 89 15.03 17.20 8.47
C CYS A 89 15.22 17.14 6.94
N LYS A 90 16.29 16.47 6.51
CA LYS A 90 16.55 16.20 5.08
C LYS A 90 15.61 15.11 4.56
N GLU A 91 14.94 15.40 3.46
CA GLU A 91 14.21 14.38 2.68
C GLU A 91 15.18 13.25 2.28
N THR A 92 14.77 12.00 2.48
CA THR A 92 15.61 10.83 2.25
C THR A 92 15.01 9.96 1.16
N ASN A 93 15.77 9.65 0.12
CA ASN A 93 15.34 8.68 -0.88
C ASN A 93 15.43 7.28 -0.29
N VAL A 94 14.31 6.56 -0.29
CA VAL A 94 14.20 5.24 0.35
C VAL A 94 14.09 4.11 -0.65
N ALA A 95 13.46 4.34 -1.80
CA ALA A 95 13.37 3.33 -2.85
C ALA A 95 13.42 3.95 -4.24
N THR A 96 13.90 3.16 -5.19
CA THR A 96 13.81 3.44 -6.61
C THR A 96 13.04 2.33 -7.31
N MET A 97 12.27 2.69 -8.33
CA MET A 97 11.46 1.75 -9.11
C MET A 97 11.80 1.93 -10.59
N SER A 98 12.06 0.83 -11.28
CA SER A 98 12.44 0.84 -12.70
C SER A 98 11.70 -0.26 -13.46
N PHE A 99 11.11 0.05 -14.60
CA PHE A 99 10.57 -0.95 -15.51
C PHE A 99 11.68 -1.57 -16.35
N ASP A 100 11.76 -2.90 -16.33
CA ASP A 100 12.82 -3.66 -16.98
C ASP A 100 12.43 -4.05 -18.41
N LYS A 101 13.02 -3.34 -19.38
CA LYS A 101 12.82 -3.60 -20.81
C LYS A 101 13.52 -4.87 -21.29
N HIS A 102 14.53 -5.34 -20.56
CA HIS A 102 15.33 -6.51 -20.93
C HIS A 102 14.80 -7.76 -20.23
N GLY A 103 14.69 -8.87 -20.95
CA GLY A 103 14.35 -10.18 -20.39
C GLY A 103 13.99 -11.21 -21.45
N LYS A 104 13.89 -12.47 -21.03
CA LYS A 104 13.68 -13.62 -21.93
C LYS A 104 12.40 -13.53 -22.75
N LEU A 105 11.36 -12.93 -22.18
CA LEU A 105 10.06 -12.75 -22.82
C LEU A 105 9.85 -11.25 -23.10
N PRO A 106 9.95 -10.78 -24.36
CA PRO A 106 9.93 -9.35 -24.67
C PRO A 106 8.57 -8.70 -24.35
N TRP A 107 7.48 -9.47 -24.38
CA TRP A 107 6.13 -8.97 -24.07
C TRP A 107 5.83 -8.92 -22.58
N MET A 108 6.57 -9.61 -21.71
CA MET A 108 6.22 -9.69 -20.28
C MET A 108 6.68 -8.43 -19.54
N PRO A 109 5.76 -7.63 -18.97
CA PRO A 109 6.11 -6.50 -18.12
C PRO A 109 6.92 -6.95 -16.90
N ARG A 110 7.99 -6.22 -16.62
CA ARG A 110 8.89 -6.44 -15.50
C ARG A 110 9.25 -5.12 -14.88
N ALA A 111 9.49 -5.14 -13.58
CA ALA A 111 10.01 -3.99 -12.87
C ALA A 111 10.86 -4.45 -11.69
N THR A 112 11.75 -3.60 -11.24
CA THR A 112 12.58 -3.85 -10.07
C THR A 112 12.42 -2.69 -9.09
N ILE A 113 12.16 -3.02 -7.83
CA ILE A 113 12.21 -2.07 -6.71
C ILE A 113 13.54 -2.25 -6.01
N SER A 114 14.36 -1.22 -5.95
CA SER A 114 15.58 -1.21 -5.14
C SER A 114 15.35 -0.34 -3.91
N HIS A 115 15.26 -0.98 -2.75
CA HIS A 115 15.13 -0.34 -1.45
C HIS A 115 16.52 0.08 -0.97
N ILE A 116 16.77 1.38 -0.93
CA ILE A 116 18.08 1.98 -0.67
C ILE A 116 18.50 1.74 0.78
N THR A 117 17.58 1.93 1.72
CA THR A 117 17.89 1.86 3.16
C THR A 117 18.22 0.43 3.60
N SER A 118 17.55 -0.57 3.04
CA SER A 118 17.79 -1.98 3.36
C SER A 118 18.75 -2.67 2.39
N GLU A 119 19.23 -1.96 1.37
CA GLU A 119 20.06 -2.49 0.27
C GLU A 119 19.47 -3.74 -0.42
N LYS A 120 18.14 -3.88 -0.43
CA LYS A 120 17.44 -5.03 -1.03
C LYS A 120 16.84 -4.66 -2.37
N SER A 121 16.83 -5.62 -3.29
CA SER A 121 16.20 -5.48 -4.60
C SER A 121 15.11 -6.52 -4.77
N TYR A 122 13.93 -6.08 -5.19
CA TYR A 122 12.74 -6.90 -5.34
C TYR A 122 12.34 -6.90 -6.81
N PRO A 123 12.70 -7.95 -7.57
CA PRO A 123 12.23 -8.12 -8.93
C PRO A 123 10.74 -8.47 -8.92
N MET A 124 10.02 -7.88 -9.86
CA MET A 124 8.59 -8.03 -10.03
C MET A 124 8.26 -8.29 -11.50
N ALA A 125 7.17 -9.01 -11.76
CA ALA A 125 6.66 -9.21 -13.12
C ALA A 125 5.14 -9.29 -13.14
N SER A 126 4.55 -8.96 -14.28
CA SER A 126 3.15 -9.28 -14.59
C SER A 126 3.10 -10.30 -15.73
N PRO A 127 3.18 -11.60 -15.44
CA PRO A 127 3.02 -12.63 -16.47
C PRO A 127 1.65 -12.49 -17.15
N ASN A 128 1.63 -12.49 -18.48
CA ASN A 128 0.41 -12.37 -19.29
C ASN A 128 -0.44 -11.12 -19.03
N PHE A 129 0.17 -10.02 -18.53
CA PHE A 129 -0.54 -8.74 -18.28
C PHE A 129 -1.73 -8.85 -17.30
N HIS A 130 -1.69 -9.85 -16.42
CA HIS A 130 -2.65 -10.02 -15.34
C HIS A 130 -2.05 -9.44 -14.06
N ASP A 131 -1.77 -10.29 -13.07
CA ASP A 131 -1.40 -9.85 -11.74
C ASP A 131 0.11 -9.56 -11.63
N TRP A 132 0.44 -8.53 -10.84
CA TRP A 132 1.84 -8.22 -10.53
C TRP A 132 2.34 -9.06 -9.38
N LYS A 133 3.35 -9.89 -9.65
CA LYS A 133 3.91 -10.86 -8.71
C LYS A 133 5.33 -10.47 -8.31
N PHE A 134 5.66 -10.70 -7.05
CA PHE A 134 7.00 -10.52 -6.51
C PHE A 134 7.22 -11.39 -5.28
N MET A 135 8.47 -11.50 -4.86
CA MET A 135 8.86 -12.27 -3.69
C MET A 135 9.43 -11.33 -2.63
N ILE A 136 9.04 -11.53 -1.38
CA ILE A 136 9.74 -10.96 -0.23
C ILE A 136 10.39 -12.12 0.50
N ASP A 137 11.71 -12.18 0.48
CA ASP A 137 12.50 -13.33 0.93
C ASP A 137 12.08 -14.62 0.20
N THR A 138 11.21 -15.45 0.79
CA THR A 138 10.67 -16.69 0.20
C THR A 138 9.16 -16.71 0.05
N GLU A 139 8.48 -15.63 0.44
CA GLU A 139 7.02 -15.52 0.42
C GLU A 139 6.56 -14.84 -0.89
N PRO A 140 5.62 -15.45 -1.63
CA PRO A 140 5.06 -14.87 -2.85
C PRO A 140 3.94 -13.85 -2.55
N PHE A 141 4.07 -12.66 -3.12
CA PHE A 141 3.10 -11.58 -3.03
C PHE A 141 2.54 -11.23 -4.40
N VAL A 142 1.24 -10.91 -4.45
CA VAL A 142 0.55 -10.65 -5.71
C VAL A 142 -0.41 -9.47 -5.59
N TRP A 143 -0.22 -8.46 -6.43
CA TRP A 143 -1.17 -7.37 -6.66
C TRP A 143 -2.22 -7.80 -7.70
N THR A 144 -3.47 -7.90 -7.24
CA THR A 144 -4.63 -8.33 -8.04
C THR A 144 -5.67 -7.21 -8.09
N ILE A 145 -6.33 -7.02 -9.23
CA ILE A 145 -7.51 -6.14 -9.31
C ILE A 145 -8.73 -6.88 -8.79
N THR A 146 -9.52 -6.22 -7.97
CA THR A 146 -10.85 -6.69 -7.58
C THR A 146 -11.91 -5.69 -8.01
N ASP A 147 -13.04 -6.23 -8.47
CA ASP A 147 -14.19 -5.44 -8.87
C ASP A 147 -15.15 -5.29 -7.68
N ARG A 148 -15.61 -4.06 -7.43
CA ARG A 148 -16.64 -3.67 -6.43
C ARG A 148 -16.20 -3.64 -4.94
N PRO A 149 -15.73 -2.49 -4.43
CA PRO A 149 -15.26 -1.33 -5.20
C PRO A 149 -14.03 -1.71 -6.02
N ALA A 150 -13.82 -1.04 -7.16
CA ALA A 150 -12.59 -1.23 -7.92
C ALA A 150 -11.39 -0.94 -7.00
N SER A 151 -10.56 -1.94 -6.78
CA SER A 151 -9.41 -1.81 -5.87
C SER A 151 -8.29 -2.76 -6.26
N LEU A 152 -7.06 -2.37 -5.95
CA LEU A 152 -5.90 -3.25 -6.01
C LEU A 152 -5.70 -3.86 -4.64
N ILE A 153 -5.64 -5.19 -4.56
CA ILE A 153 -5.31 -5.90 -3.33
C ILE A 153 -3.95 -6.56 -3.46
N LEU A 154 -3.14 -6.44 -2.41
CA LEU A 154 -1.91 -7.20 -2.23
C LEU A 154 -2.24 -8.43 -1.41
N VAL A 155 -2.02 -9.60 -1.98
CA VAL A 155 -2.28 -10.89 -1.31
C VAL A 155 -0.97 -11.63 -1.12
N GLU A 156 -0.72 -12.10 0.10
CA GLU A 156 0.31 -13.08 0.38
C GLU A 156 -0.22 -14.47 -0.03
N ARG A 157 0.43 -15.12 -0.99
CA ARG A 157 -0.13 -16.31 -1.66
C ARG A 157 -0.11 -17.58 -0.82
N LEU A 158 0.74 -17.67 0.20
CA LEU A 158 0.82 -18.87 1.05
C LEU A 158 -0.30 -18.88 2.11
N SER A 159 -0.61 -17.71 2.68
CA SER A 159 -1.66 -17.55 3.69
C SER A 159 -3.01 -17.13 3.11
N GLU A 160 -3.03 -16.73 1.83
CA GLU A 160 -4.16 -16.06 1.16
C GLU A 160 -4.65 -14.81 1.89
N SER A 161 -3.80 -14.22 2.74
CA SER A 161 -4.13 -13.04 3.51
C SER A 161 -4.01 -11.76 2.66
N ILE A 162 -4.95 -10.84 2.86
CA ILE A 162 -4.88 -9.50 2.27
C ILE A 162 -3.94 -8.67 3.13
N VAL A 163 -2.83 -8.24 2.54
CA VAL A 163 -1.81 -7.46 3.24
C VAL A 163 -1.97 -5.98 3.00
N ALA A 164 -2.47 -5.60 1.83
CA ALA A 164 -2.81 -4.21 1.55
C ALA A 164 -3.97 -4.11 0.56
N ARG A 165 -4.70 -3.00 0.59
CA ARG A 165 -5.76 -2.65 -0.35
C ARG A 165 -5.64 -1.19 -0.75
N PHE A 166 -5.47 -0.93 -2.03
CA PHE A 166 -5.59 0.39 -2.61
C PHE A 166 -6.97 0.56 -3.24
N SER A 167 -7.78 1.43 -2.65
CA SER A 167 -9.10 1.79 -3.15
C SER A 167 -9.01 3.07 -3.96
N TYR A 168 -9.45 3.04 -5.22
CA TYR A 168 -9.46 4.23 -6.07
C TYR A 168 -10.46 5.28 -5.56
N SER A 169 -10.12 6.55 -5.73
CA SER A 169 -11.05 7.67 -5.49
C SER A 169 -12.06 7.78 -6.64
N THR A 170 -12.98 8.75 -6.56
CA THR A 170 -13.94 9.04 -7.64
C THR A 170 -13.29 9.48 -8.95
N VAL A 171 -12.09 10.07 -8.90
CA VAL A 171 -11.31 10.49 -10.07
C VAL A 171 -10.17 9.54 -10.39
N GLY A 172 -9.79 8.69 -9.43
CA GLY A 172 -8.85 7.60 -9.59
C GLY A 172 -7.54 7.99 -10.26
N THR A 173 -7.14 7.20 -11.24
CA THR A 173 -5.91 7.36 -12.04
C THR A 173 -5.89 8.59 -12.94
N CYS A 174 -7.05 9.25 -13.11
CA CYS A 174 -7.24 10.50 -13.85
C CYS A 174 -7.11 11.75 -12.97
N ALA A 175 -6.86 11.59 -11.66
CA ALA A 175 -6.61 12.70 -10.74
C ALA A 175 -5.54 13.65 -11.28
N THR A 176 -5.79 14.96 -11.16
CA THR A 176 -4.82 16.02 -11.49
C THR A 176 -4.98 17.19 -10.51
N ARG A 177 -4.00 18.10 -10.49
CA ARG A 177 -4.07 19.38 -9.75
C ARG A 177 -4.32 19.21 -8.24
N GLY A 178 -3.71 18.21 -7.63
CA GLY A 178 -3.84 17.93 -6.19
C GLY A 178 -4.99 17.01 -5.82
N ALA A 179 -5.77 16.51 -6.79
CA ALA A 179 -6.85 15.57 -6.50
C ALA A 179 -6.32 14.24 -5.94
N GLU A 180 -7.12 13.61 -5.10
CA GLU A 180 -6.84 12.29 -4.54
C GLU A 180 -6.95 11.21 -5.63
N ILE A 181 -5.95 10.33 -5.72
CA ILE A 181 -5.95 9.15 -6.58
C ILE A 181 -6.71 8.01 -5.90
N GLY A 182 -6.52 7.89 -4.59
CA GLY A 182 -7.13 6.85 -3.78
C GLY A 182 -6.44 6.70 -2.44
N ARG A 183 -6.88 5.69 -1.70
CA ARG A 183 -6.42 5.38 -0.36
C ARG A 183 -5.82 3.97 -0.32
N LEU A 184 -4.61 3.85 0.22
CA LEU A 184 -3.94 2.59 0.50
C LEU A 184 -4.07 2.24 1.98
N ASP A 185 -4.69 1.11 2.26
CA ASP A 185 -4.81 0.52 3.58
C ASP A 185 -3.87 -0.69 3.69
N ILE A 186 -3.03 -0.74 4.72
CA ILE A 186 -2.12 -1.85 4.99
C ILE A 186 -2.62 -2.57 6.25
N TYR A 187 -2.88 -3.86 6.14
CA TYR A 187 -3.49 -4.70 7.18
C TYR A 187 -2.43 -5.40 8.03
N GLY A 188 -2.87 -5.86 9.21
CA GLY A 188 -2.00 -6.46 10.21
C GLY A 188 -1.34 -7.78 9.76
N GLY A 189 -0.09 -7.96 10.17
CA GLY A 189 0.73 -9.15 9.98
C GLY A 189 2.07 -8.99 10.69
N SER A 190 2.94 -9.99 10.64
CA SER A 190 4.25 -9.95 11.31
C SER A 190 5.18 -8.81 10.85
N ARG A 191 4.88 -8.21 9.68
CA ARG A 191 5.69 -7.18 9.02
C ARG A 191 4.97 -5.83 8.85
N SER A 192 3.70 -5.71 9.25
CA SER A 192 2.88 -4.52 8.94
C SER A 192 3.33 -3.25 9.68
N GLU A 193 4.09 -3.39 10.76
CA GLU A 193 4.66 -2.26 11.49
C GLU A 193 6.04 -1.83 10.98
N ASP A 194 6.70 -2.71 10.22
CA ASP A 194 8.04 -2.50 9.67
C ASP A 194 8.01 -1.42 8.59
N GLN A 195 8.85 -0.42 8.79
CA GLN A 195 8.98 0.74 7.94
C GLN A 195 9.43 0.36 6.52
N ASP A 196 10.37 -0.59 6.41
CA ASP A 196 10.92 -1.04 5.13
C ASP A 196 9.85 -1.80 4.34
N PHE A 197 9.03 -2.58 5.05
CA PHE A 197 7.89 -3.27 4.47
C PHE A 197 6.83 -2.30 3.94
N ILE A 198 6.43 -1.30 4.74
CA ILE A 198 5.50 -0.25 4.31
C ILE A 198 6.01 0.44 3.03
N GLU A 199 7.29 0.77 2.98
CA GLU A 199 7.90 1.45 1.83
C GLU A 199 7.93 0.57 0.58
N LEU A 200 8.17 -0.73 0.74
CA LEU A 200 8.05 -1.69 -0.34
C LEU A 200 6.61 -1.82 -0.84
N VAL A 201 5.63 -1.84 0.05
CA VAL A 201 4.20 -1.88 -0.31
C VAL A 201 3.80 -0.62 -1.08
N LEU A 202 4.25 0.56 -0.64
CA LEU A 202 4.02 1.84 -1.34
C LEU A 202 4.65 1.83 -2.75
N ALA A 203 5.91 1.39 -2.86
CA ALA A 203 6.62 1.34 -4.14
C ALA A 203 5.99 0.31 -5.11
N SER A 204 5.63 -0.87 -4.61
CA SER A 204 4.99 -1.91 -5.44
C SER A 204 3.58 -1.53 -5.87
N CYS A 205 2.81 -0.87 -5.00
CA CYS A 205 1.51 -0.30 -5.36
C CYS A 205 1.63 0.70 -6.52
N GLN A 206 2.65 1.57 -6.48
CA GLN A 206 2.90 2.54 -7.55
C GLN A 206 3.18 1.86 -8.91
N ILE A 207 3.99 0.80 -8.93
CA ILE A 207 4.27 0.02 -10.14
C ILE A 207 2.98 -0.59 -10.68
N ALA A 208 2.17 -1.20 -9.81
CA ALA A 208 0.90 -1.80 -10.20
C ALA A 208 -0.06 -0.75 -10.79
N ILE A 209 -0.22 0.40 -10.14
CA ILE A 209 -1.05 1.52 -10.65
C ILE A 209 -0.58 1.98 -12.03
N ASP A 210 0.72 2.22 -12.21
CA ASP A 210 1.26 2.71 -13.48
C ASP A 210 1.13 1.67 -14.60
N HIS A 211 1.33 0.39 -14.28
CA HIS A 211 1.09 -0.69 -15.23
C HIS A 211 -0.35 -0.71 -15.72
N TYR A 212 -1.34 -0.76 -14.82
CA TYR A 212 -2.73 -0.82 -15.23
C TYR A 212 -3.15 0.43 -16.01
N LYS A 213 -2.66 1.60 -15.61
CA LYS A 213 -2.81 2.84 -16.38
C LYS A 213 -2.21 2.73 -17.79
N SER A 214 -1.03 2.13 -17.94
CA SER A 214 -0.38 1.91 -19.25
C SER A 214 -1.13 0.92 -20.14
N THR A 215 -1.88 -0.01 -19.56
CA THR A 215 -2.76 -0.94 -20.29
C THR A 215 -4.10 -0.31 -20.72
N GLY A 216 -4.31 0.98 -20.45
CA GLY A 216 -5.54 1.70 -20.78
C GLY A 216 -6.67 1.51 -19.76
N ARG A 217 -6.39 0.86 -18.62
CA ARG A 217 -7.37 0.69 -17.53
C ARG A 217 -7.31 1.92 -16.63
N HIS A 218 -8.24 2.84 -16.87
CA HIS A 218 -8.44 4.02 -16.05
C HIS A 218 -9.57 3.77 -15.06
N TYR A 219 -9.18 3.45 -13.83
CA TYR A 219 -10.06 3.40 -12.66
C TYR A 219 -10.10 4.76 -11.99
#